data_AF-A0A8T3XWZ2-F1
#
_entry.id   AF-A0A8T3XWZ2-F1
#
_cell.length_a   1.000
_cell.length_b   1.000
_cell.length_c   1.000
_cell.angle_alpha   90.00
_cell.angle_beta   90.00
_cell.angle_gamma   90.00
#
_symmetry.space_group_name_H-M   'P 1'
#
loop_
_entity.id
_entity.type
_entity.pdbx_description
1 polymer ?
#
loop_
_entity_poly.entity_id
_entity_poly.type
_entity_poly.pdbx_seq_one_letter_code
_entity_poly.pdbx_strand_id
1 'polypeptide(L)'
;MNKMLIVIIALLIISFLLFSFFRKPRSTELGNLTFEELCKNNGDQWMEMEETRKGKPTSTSMCSGCMIADNHFCDVDEYIEYVKKLPDFVR
;
A
#
# COMPACT_ATOMS: atom_id res chain seq x y z
N MET A 1 43.30 0.67 15.94
CA MET A 1 42.16 0.38 15.06
C MET A 1 42.45 -0.89 14.28
N ASN A 2 41.61 -1.92 14.44
CA ASN A 2 41.83 -3.19 13.76
C ASN A 2 41.42 -3.04 12.29
N LYS A 3 42.31 -3.34 11.33
CA LYS A 3 42.04 -3.17 9.89
C LYS A 3 40.75 -3.91 9.46
N MET A 4 40.46 -5.03 10.11
CA MET A 4 39.21 -5.80 9.96
C MET A 4 37.94 -5.02 10.35
N LEU A 5 38.00 -4.17 11.37
CA LEU A 5 36.84 -3.41 11.85
C LEU A 5 36.40 -2.34 10.84
N ILE A 6 37.36 -1.74 10.14
CA ILE A 6 37.12 -0.67 9.15
C ILE A 6 36.37 -1.24 7.93
N VAL A 7 36.73 -2.46 7.50
CA VAL A 7 36.09 -3.12 6.35
C VAL A 7 34.63 -3.47 6.64
N ILE A 8 34.33 -3.94 7.85
CA ILE A 8 32.96 -4.30 8.26
C ILE A 8 32.07 -3.05 8.29
N ILE A 9 32.56 -1.94 8.85
CA ILE A 9 31.80 -0.68 8.91
C ILE A 9 31.52 -0.15 7.49
N ALA A 10 32.51 -0.22 6.59
CA ALA A 10 32.34 0.21 5.20
C ALA A 10 31.26 -0.62 4.47
N LEU A 11 31.24 -1.94 4.67
CA LEU A 11 30.24 -2.83 4.07
C LEU A 11 28.82 -2.55 4.59
N LEU A 12 28.66 -2.27 5.88
CA LEU A 12 27.36 -1.94 6.48
C LEU A 12 26.81 -0.60 5.96
N ILE A 13 27.67 0.41 5.77
CA ILE A 13 27.29 1.70 5.20
C ILE A 13 26.85 1.53 3.74
N ILE A 14 27.60 0.77 2.94
CA ILE A 14 27.24 0.50 1.53
C ILE A 14 25.90 -0.24 1.46
N SER A 15 25.69 -1.24 2.32
CA SER A 15 24.41 -1.96 2.40
C SER A 15 23.24 -1.04 2.76
N PHE A 16 23.44 -0.14 3.74
CA PHE A 16 22.42 0.83 4.14
C PHE A 16 22.11 1.87 3.05
N LEU A 17 23.13 2.33 2.32
CA LEU A 17 22.96 3.24 1.18
C LEU A 17 22.23 2.57 0.02
N LEU A 18 22.56 1.31 -0.30
CA LEU A 18 21.84 0.54 -1.30
C LEU A 18 20.38 0.30 -0.89
N PHE A 19 20.12 -0.05 0.37
CA PHE A 19 18.77 -0.26 0.87
C PHE A 19 17.90 1.00 0.77
N SER A 20 18.50 2.18 0.99
CA SER A 20 17.81 3.46 0.86
C SER A 20 17.53 3.84 -0.60
N PHE A 21 18.38 3.42 -1.54
CA PHE A 21 18.24 3.72 -2.97
C PHE A 21 17.16 2.87 -3.67
N PHE A 22 16.82 1.69 -3.14
CA PHE A 22 15.76 0.84 -3.69
C PHE A 22 14.34 1.21 -3.24
N ARG A 23 14.18 2.14 -2.28
CA ARG A 23 12.88 2.74 -2.00
C ARG A 23 12.58 3.81 -3.05
N LYS A 24 12.03 3.36 -4.18
CA LYS A 24 11.41 4.26 -5.16
C LYS A 24 10.29 5.03 -4.44
N PRO A 25 10.33 6.37 -4.33
CA PRO A 25 9.20 7.11 -3.78
C PRO A 25 8.00 6.89 -4.69
N ARG A 26 6.95 6.24 -4.18
CA ARG A 26 5.71 5.92 -4.91
C ARG A 26 4.77 7.12 -4.92
N SER A 27 5.29 8.33 -5.08
CA SER A 27 4.47 9.54 -5.17
C SER A 27 4.78 10.20 -6.50
N THR A 28 4.01 9.87 -7.55
CA THR A 28 3.60 10.76 -8.68
C THR A 28 2.92 9.90 -9.76
N GLU A 29 1.89 9.13 -9.45
CA GLU A 29 1.00 8.55 -10.50
C GLU A 29 -0.45 8.33 -10.02
N LEU A 30 -0.89 8.98 -8.94
CA LEU A 30 -2.27 8.78 -8.45
C LEU A 30 -3.35 9.35 -9.40
N GLY A 31 -2.97 10.22 -10.35
CA GLY A 31 -3.92 10.94 -11.22
C GLY A 31 -4.47 10.14 -12.40
N ASN A 32 -3.88 8.98 -12.74
CA ASN A 32 -4.22 8.23 -13.96
C ASN A 32 -4.56 6.75 -13.74
N LEU A 33 -4.56 6.27 -12.49
CA LEU A 33 -4.85 4.87 -12.19
C LEU A 33 -6.35 4.62 -12.15
N THR A 34 -6.78 3.51 -12.73
CA THR A 34 -8.12 2.96 -12.49
C THR A 34 -8.26 2.53 -11.02
N PHE A 35 -9.49 2.36 -10.54
CA PHE A 35 -9.73 1.94 -9.16
C PHE A 35 -9.08 0.58 -8.86
N GLU A 36 -9.14 -0.37 -9.80
CA GLU A 36 -8.48 -1.68 -9.67
C GLU A 36 -6.96 -1.55 -9.55
N GLU A 37 -6.33 -0.71 -10.38
CA GLU A 37 -4.89 -0.48 -10.32
C GLU A 37 -4.47 0.20 -9.03
N LEU A 38 -5.25 1.17 -8.55
CA LEU A 38 -5.04 1.81 -7.27
C LEU A 38 -5.09 0.81 -6.12
N CYS A 39 -6.13 -0.03 -6.08
CA CYS A 39 -6.31 -1.10 -5.11
C CYS A 39 -5.10 -2.05 -5.08
N LYS A 40 -4.75 -2.61 -6.24
CA LYS A 40 -3.63 -3.55 -6.38
C LYS A 40 -2.30 -2.90 -6.06
N ASN A 41 -2.13 -1.62 -6.41
CA ASN A 41 -0.92 -0.88 -6.09
C ASN A 41 -0.73 -0.77 -4.57
N ASN A 42 -1.78 -0.54 -3.81
CA ASN A 42 -1.69 -0.46 -2.36
C ASN A 42 -1.52 -1.83 -1.67
N GLY A 43 -1.50 -2.93 -2.44
CA GLY A 43 -1.35 -4.29 -1.92
C GLY A 43 -2.67 -4.90 -1.45
N ASP A 44 -3.79 -4.27 -1.78
CA ASP A 44 -5.13 -4.70 -1.44
C ASP A 44 -5.69 -5.68 -2.49
N GLN A 45 -6.79 -6.35 -2.16
CA GLN A 45 -7.37 -7.38 -3.02
C GLN A 45 -8.54 -6.83 -3.83
N TRP A 46 -8.45 -6.93 -5.16
CA TRP A 46 -9.57 -6.61 -6.04
C TRP A 46 -10.44 -7.86 -6.26
N MET A 47 -11.73 -7.78 -5.91
CA MET A 47 -12.64 -8.90 -6.05
C MET A 47 -14.10 -8.44 -6.19
N GLU A 48 -14.96 -9.37 -6.61
CA GLU A 48 -16.41 -9.12 -6.70
C GLU A 48 -17.12 -9.72 -5.49
N MET A 49 -17.70 -8.87 -4.62
CA MET A 49 -18.48 -9.31 -3.46
C MET A 49 -19.45 -8.23 -2.96
N GLU A 50 -20.25 -8.53 -1.94
CA GLU A 50 -21.12 -7.53 -1.29
C GLU A 50 -20.30 -6.44 -0.61
N GLU A 51 -20.80 -5.22 -0.61
CA GLU A 51 -20.15 -4.10 0.08
C GLU A 51 -20.15 -4.33 1.60
N THR A 52 -18.98 -4.22 2.23
CA THR A 52 -18.84 -4.35 3.67
C THR A 52 -18.09 -3.17 4.29
N ARG A 53 -18.55 -2.71 5.46
CA ARG A 53 -17.86 -1.71 6.28
C ARG A 53 -17.77 -2.25 7.71
N LYS A 54 -16.55 -2.35 8.23
CA LYS A 54 -16.20 -2.93 9.53
C LYS A 54 -16.72 -4.37 9.68
N GLY A 55 -16.57 -5.18 8.63
CA GLY A 55 -17.03 -6.58 8.61
C GLY A 55 -18.55 -6.77 8.52
N LYS A 56 -19.33 -5.69 8.36
CA LYS A 56 -20.79 -5.76 8.22
C LYS A 56 -21.20 -5.41 6.79
N PRO A 57 -22.08 -6.20 6.16
CA PRO A 57 -22.68 -5.82 4.88
C PRO A 57 -23.41 -4.48 4.99
N THR A 58 -23.15 -3.57 4.06
CA THR A 58 -23.85 -2.28 3.93
C THR A 58 -24.80 -2.26 2.75
N SER A 59 -24.62 -3.17 1.80
CA SER A 59 -25.44 -3.33 0.61
C SER A 59 -25.58 -4.81 0.27
N THR A 60 -26.71 -5.18 -0.35
CA THR A 60 -26.92 -6.51 -0.96
C THR A 60 -26.49 -6.54 -2.43
N SER A 61 -26.01 -5.42 -2.97
CA SER A 61 -25.48 -5.37 -4.33
C SER A 61 -24.06 -5.91 -4.33
N MET A 62 -23.80 -6.88 -5.20
CA MET A 62 -22.42 -7.25 -5.53
C MET A 62 -21.78 -6.15 -6.36
N CYS A 63 -20.50 -5.90 -6.14
CA CYS A 63 -19.70 -4.96 -6.91
C CYS A 63 -18.28 -5.49 -7.07
N SER A 64 -17.60 -5.11 -8.16
CA SER A 64 -16.14 -5.25 -8.26
C SER A 64 -15.52 -4.10 -7.50
N GLY A 65 -14.81 -4.41 -6.42
CA GLY A 65 -14.28 -3.42 -5.50
C GLY A 65 -12.98 -3.85 -4.83
N CYS A 66 -12.51 -2.99 -3.93
CA CYS A 66 -11.25 -3.18 -3.23
C CYS A 66 -11.47 -3.69 -1.80
N MET A 67 -10.81 -4.78 -1.44
CA MET A 67 -10.91 -5.44 -0.15
C MET A 67 -9.66 -5.16 0.71
N ILE A 68 -9.89 -4.56 1.88
CA ILE A 68 -8.88 -4.31 2.91
C ILE A 68 -9.35 -4.87 4.25
N ALA A 69 -8.65 -5.89 4.75
CA ALA A 69 -9.05 -6.66 5.93
C ALA A 69 -10.50 -7.16 5.80
N ASP A 70 -11.44 -6.60 6.58
CA ASP A 70 -12.87 -6.96 6.59
C ASP A 70 -13.75 -5.90 5.90
N ASN A 71 -13.18 -5.01 5.08
CA ASN A 71 -13.91 -3.96 4.38
C ASN A 71 -13.80 -4.13 2.87
N HIS A 72 -14.95 -4.16 2.19
CA HIS A 72 -15.03 -4.21 0.74
C HIS A 72 -15.62 -2.91 0.19
N PHE A 73 -14.80 -2.10 -0.48
CA PHE A 73 -15.18 -0.79 -1.03
C PHE A 73 -15.58 -0.90 -2.50
N CYS A 74 -16.85 -0.60 -2.79
CA CYS A 74 -17.37 -0.51 -4.16
C CYS A 74 -17.04 0.81 -4.85
N ASP A 75 -16.74 1.84 -4.06
CA ASP A 75 -16.50 3.21 -4.51
C ASP A 75 -15.06 3.64 -4.24
N VAL A 76 -14.45 4.28 -5.24
CA VAL A 76 -13.04 4.69 -5.19
C VAL A 76 -12.81 5.83 -4.20
N ASP A 77 -13.76 6.75 -4.04
CA ASP A 77 -13.62 7.89 -3.14
C ASP A 77 -13.68 7.43 -1.69
N GLU A 78 -14.61 6.52 -1.36
CA GLU A 78 -14.69 5.92 -0.02
C GLU A 78 -13.43 5.11 0.32
N TYR A 79 -12.92 4.34 -0.64
CA TYR A 79 -11.64 3.66 -0.50
C TYR A 79 -10.51 4.64 -0.22
N ILE A 80 -10.39 5.72 -1.02
CA ILE A 80 -9.36 6.76 -0.85
C ILE A 80 -9.46 7.42 0.53
N GLU A 81 -10.66 7.74 0.98
CA GLU A 81 -10.89 8.32 2.31
C GLU A 81 -10.50 7.37 3.44
N TYR A 82 -10.71 6.06 3.26
CA TYR A 82 -10.30 5.06 4.23
C TYR A 82 -8.78 4.93 4.29
N VAL A 83 -8.12 4.75 3.15
CA VAL A 83 -6.66 4.58 3.12
C VAL A 83 -5.92 5.82 3.61
N LYS A 84 -6.41 7.04 3.34
CA LYS A 84 -5.86 8.29 3.89
C LYS A 84 -5.80 8.34 5.42
N LYS A 85 -6.63 7.56 6.12
CA LYS A 85 -6.67 7.48 7.59
C LYS A 85 -5.73 6.40 8.14
N LEU A 86 -5.19 5.52 7.30
CA LEU A 86 -4.27 4.47 7.73
C LEU A 86 -2.86 5.05 7.97
N PRO A 87 -2.16 4.63 9.03
CA PRO A 87 -0.84 5.15 9.38
C PRO A 87 0.22 4.88 8.31
N ASP A 88 -0.01 3.86 7.45
CA ASP A 88 0.93 3.43 6.41
C ASP A 88 0.71 4.10 5.05
N PHE A 89 -0.34 4.92 4.89
CA PHE A 89 -0.62 5.64 3.63
C PHE A 89 0.31 6.85 3.40
N VAL A 90 1.12 7.20 4.40
CA VAL A 90 2.17 8.23 4.31
C VAL A 90 3.54 7.55 4.26
N ARG A 91 3.86 6.83 3.17
CA ARG A 91 5.24 6.38 2.89
C ARG A 91 5.52 6.13 1.42
#